data_AF-A0A559TIS3-F1
#
_entry.id   AF-A0A559TIS3-F1
#
_cell.length_a   1.000
_cell.length_b   1.000
_cell.length_c   1.000
_cell.angle_alpha   90.00
_cell.angle_beta   90.00
_cell.angle_gamma   90.00
#
_symmetry.space_group_name_H-M   'P 1'
#
loop_
_entity.id
_entity.type
_entity.pdbx_description
1 polymer ?
#
loop_
_entity_poly.entity_id
_entity_poly.type
_entity_poly.pdbx_seq_one_letter_code
_entity_poly.pdbx_strand_id
1 'polypeptide(L)'
;MKNTILAAALVGASALSALAQTTPAPSSNGNTPAVATPDTKNPAAPVEGANSFTEAQSKERIENAGYTDVKGLKLDDKGIWMASATKDGKSVSVALDYQGNVVAK
;
A
#
# COMPACT_ATOMS: atom_id res chain seq x y z
N MET A 1 49.76 33.04 -43.29
CA MET A 1 50.59 32.59 -42.15
C MET A 1 49.71 32.55 -40.90
N LYS A 2 49.72 31.39 -40.24
CA LYS A 2 49.33 31.09 -38.85
C LYS A 2 47.85 30.74 -38.60
N ASN A 3 47.66 29.44 -38.35
CA ASN A 3 46.44 28.69 -38.08
C ASN A 3 46.06 28.71 -36.59
N THR A 4 44.81 28.33 -36.30
CA THR A 4 44.26 27.35 -35.29
C THR A 4 42.97 27.89 -34.67
N ILE A 5 41.78 27.38 -35.04
CA ILE A 5 41.01 26.20 -34.53
C ILE A 5 40.47 26.35 -33.10
N LEU A 6 39.13 26.29 -32.97
CA LEU A 6 38.34 25.56 -31.97
C LEU A 6 36.86 25.66 -32.42
N ALA A 7 36.28 24.73 -33.19
CA ALA A 7 35.76 23.40 -32.82
C ALA A 7 34.74 23.41 -31.67
N ALA A 8 33.46 23.21 -32.00
CA ALA A 8 32.66 22.09 -31.49
C ALA A 8 31.23 22.13 -32.10
N ALA A 9 30.92 21.11 -32.88
CA ALA A 9 29.63 20.85 -33.49
C ALA A 9 28.64 20.23 -32.50
N LEU A 10 27.33 20.46 -32.69
CA LEU A 10 26.30 19.55 -32.16
C LEU A 10 25.26 19.25 -33.26
N VAL A 11 25.48 18.12 -33.93
CA VAL A 11 24.47 17.21 -34.49
C VAL A 11 23.80 16.53 -33.27
N GLY A 12 22.53 16.17 -33.15
CA GLY A 12 21.40 16.00 -34.05
C GLY A 12 20.53 14.88 -33.45
N ALA A 13 19.22 14.97 -33.69
CA ALA A 13 18.21 13.89 -33.71
C ALA A 13 17.67 13.23 -32.42
N SER A 14 16.32 13.25 -32.39
CA SER A 14 15.35 12.20 -31.99
C SER A 14 15.18 11.79 -30.52
N ALA A 15 13.96 11.93 -30.00
CA ALA A 15 13.01 10.81 -29.83
C ALA A 15 11.73 11.26 -29.08
N LEU A 16 10.59 10.71 -29.50
CA LEU A 16 9.30 10.79 -28.82
C LEU A 16 9.36 10.09 -27.46
N SER A 17 8.76 10.67 -26.43
CA SER A 17 8.28 9.92 -25.26
C SER A 17 7.18 10.72 -24.55
N ALA A 18 5.95 10.25 -24.71
CA ALA A 18 4.84 10.62 -23.84
C ALA A 18 5.02 9.88 -22.51
N LEU A 19 4.99 10.60 -21.39
CA LEU A 19 4.66 10.05 -20.09
C LEU A 19 3.83 11.08 -19.33
N ALA A 20 2.55 10.75 -19.17
CA ALA A 20 1.67 11.41 -18.22
C ALA A 20 2.14 11.05 -16.81
N GLN A 21 2.66 12.02 -16.06
CA GLN A 21 2.90 11.86 -14.63
C GLN A 21 2.65 13.18 -13.91
N THR A 22 1.39 13.40 -13.52
CA THR A 22 1.06 14.44 -12.54
C THR A 22 1.47 13.94 -11.16
N THR A 23 2.71 14.24 -10.76
CA THR A 23 3.14 14.10 -9.36
C THR A 23 2.49 15.22 -8.54
N PRO A 24 1.68 14.93 -7.51
CA PRO A 24 1.25 15.95 -6.57
C PRO A 24 2.48 16.48 -5.83
N ALA A 25 2.64 17.80 -5.75
CA ALA A 25 3.72 18.43 -5.00
C ALA A 25 3.65 18.04 -3.51
N PRO A 26 4.79 17.80 -2.83
CA PRO A 26 4.79 17.47 -1.41
C PRO A 26 4.34 18.70 -0.59
N SER A 27 3.24 18.57 0.14
CA SER A 27 2.77 19.60 1.06
C SER A 27 3.66 19.66 2.31
N SER A 28 4.21 20.83 2.62
CA SER A 28 5.15 21.08 3.72
C SER A 28 4.56 21.01 5.14
N ASN A 29 3.30 20.55 5.28
CA ASN A 29 2.65 20.35 6.58
C ASN A 29 2.45 18.85 6.71
N GLY A 30 3.14 18.20 7.66
CA GLY A 30 3.20 16.75 7.87
C GLY A 30 1.88 16.06 8.26
N ASN A 31 0.76 16.50 7.69
CA ASN A 31 -0.53 15.83 7.69
C ASN A 31 -0.74 15.28 6.28
N THR A 32 -0.18 14.11 5.99
CA THR A 32 -0.69 13.30 4.87
C THR A 32 -2.08 12.87 5.29
N PRO A 33 -3.19 13.36 4.71
CA PRO A 33 -4.48 12.78 5.00
C PRO A 33 -4.38 11.31 4.58
N ALA A 34 -4.50 10.40 5.54
CA ALA A 34 -4.75 9.00 5.22
C ALA A 34 -6.04 9.00 4.42
N VAL A 35 -5.94 8.86 3.10
CA VAL A 35 -7.10 8.66 2.24
C VAL A 35 -7.57 7.24 2.53
N ALA A 36 -8.37 7.08 3.58
CA ALA A 36 -9.18 5.90 3.78
C ALA A 36 -10.29 5.98 2.73
N THR A 37 -10.09 5.40 1.56
CA THR A 37 -11.20 5.02 0.67
C THR A 37 -11.88 3.81 1.31
N PRO A 38 -13.02 3.96 2.00
CA PRO A 38 -13.61 2.90 2.81
C PRO A 38 -14.27 1.80 1.96
N ASP A 39 -14.55 2.09 0.69
CA ASP A 39 -15.55 1.34 -0.07
C ASP A 39 -14.97 0.41 -1.16
N THR A 40 -13.68 0.53 -1.45
CA THR A 40 -13.00 -0.32 -2.44
C THR A 40 -12.15 -1.34 -1.73
N LYS A 41 -12.60 -2.60 -1.72
CA LYS A 41 -11.77 -3.73 -1.31
C LYS A 41 -10.52 -3.73 -2.19
N ASN A 42 -9.39 -3.31 -1.62
CA ASN A 42 -8.13 -3.20 -2.36
C ASN A 42 -7.78 -4.59 -2.93
N PRO A 43 -7.74 -4.78 -4.26
CA PRO A 43 -7.44 -6.08 -4.85
C PRO A 43 -6.01 -6.54 -4.57
N ALA A 44 -5.12 -5.63 -4.17
CA ALA A 44 -3.76 -5.94 -3.76
C ALA A 44 -3.62 -6.23 -2.25
N ALA A 45 -4.71 -6.23 -1.48
CA ALA A 45 -4.66 -6.59 -0.06
C ALA A 45 -4.44 -8.11 0.12
N PRO A 46 -3.73 -8.53 1.18
CA PRO A 46 -3.14 -7.72 2.24
C PRO A 46 -1.79 -7.11 1.83
N VAL A 47 -1.57 -5.84 2.17
CA VAL A 47 -0.33 -5.12 1.84
C VAL A 47 0.66 -5.17 3.00
N GLU A 48 1.89 -5.63 2.74
CA GLU A 48 2.96 -5.70 3.74
C GLU A 48 3.39 -4.30 4.22
N GLY A 49 3.69 -4.16 5.51
CA GLY A 49 4.11 -2.89 6.09
C GLY A 49 4.07 -2.86 7.61
N ALA A 50 4.80 -1.92 8.22
CA ALA A 50 4.83 -1.79 9.68
C ALA A 50 3.42 -1.49 10.23
N ASN A 51 2.92 -2.39 11.07
CA ASN A 51 1.58 -2.31 11.61
C ASN A 51 1.59 -1.73 13.03
N SER A 52 0.80 -0.68 13.23
CA SER A 52 0.66 -0.02 14.53
C SER A 52 -0.62 -0.42 15.29
N PHE A 53 -1.44 -1.32 14.73
CA PHE A 53 -2.60 -1.82 15.44
C PHE A 53 -2.18 -2.76 16.56
N THR A 54 -2.78 -2.55 17.73
CA THR A 54 -2.77 -3.52 18.82
C THR A 54 -3.60 -4.75 18.45
N GLU A 55 -3.40 -5.84 19.18
CA GLU A 55 -4.22 -7.05 19.04
C GLU A 55 -5.71 -6.74 19.21
N ALA A 56 -6.07 -5.92 20.21
CA ALA A 56 -7.46 -5.55 20.49
C ALA A 56 -8.10 -4.78 19.33
N GLN A 57 -7.40 -3.76 18.80
CA GLN A 57 -7.86 -3.00 17.64
C GLN A 57 -8.01 -3.88 16.40
N SER A 58 -7.08 -4.82 16.22
CA SER A 58 -7.09 -5.74 15.09
C SER A 58 -8.27 -6.70 15.17
N LYS A 59 -8.54 -7.24 16.35
CA LYS A 59 -9.70 -8.08 16.61
C LYS A 59 -11.00 -7.35 16.33
N GLU A 60 -11.19 -6.17 16.93
CA GLU A 60 -12.39 -5.34 16.73
C GLU A 60 -12.64 -5.08 15.25
N ARG A 61 -11.57 -4.81 14.50
CA ARG A 61 -11.66 -4.50 13.08
C ARG A 61 -12.00 -5.71 12.23
N ILE A 62 -11.48 -6.90 12.57
CA ILE A 62 -11.86 -8.16 11.95
C ILE A 62 -13.34 -8.46 12.24
N GLU A 63 -13.80 -8.24 13.48
CA GLU A 63 -15.20 -8.43 13.86
C GLU A 63 -16.14 -7.47 13.10
N ASN A 64 -15.77 -6.19 13.02
CA ASN A 64 -16.50 -5.18 12.25
C ASN A 64 -16.56 -5.48 10.73
N ALA A 65 -15.61 -6.25 10.21
CA ALA A 65 -15.64 -6.74 8.83
C ALA A 65 -16.59 -7.95 8.61
N GLY A 66 -17.36 -8.31 9.63
CA GLY A 66 -18.35 -9.38 9.60
C GLY A 66 -17.72 -10.77 9.71
N TYR A 67 -16.66 -10.90 10.51
CA TYR A 67 -16.10 -12.19 10.90
C TYR A 67 -16.45 -12.44 12.37
N THR A 68 -16.68 -13.70 12.75
CA THR A 68 -16.98 -14.10 14.12
C THR A 68 -15.96 -15.12 14.60
N ASP A 69 -16.00 -15.52 15.88
CA ASP A 69 -15.10 -16.54 16.44
C ASP A 69 -13.60 -16.31 16.18
N VAL A 70 -13.16 -15.05 16.22
CA VAL A 70 -11.76 -14.68 15.96
C VAL A 70 -10.84 -15.28 17.01
N LYS A 71 -9.90 -16.12 16.57
CA LYS A 71 -8.96 -16.88 17.42
C LYS A 71 -7.55 -16.86 16.84
N GLY A 72 -6.56 -16.96 17.72
CA GLY A 72 -5.15 -17.08 17.34
C GLY A 72 -4.63 -15.84 16.62
N LEU A 73 -5.10 -14.65 17.04
CA LEU A 73 -4.71 -13.38 16.43
C LEU A 73 -3.22 -13.11 16.71
N LYS A 74 -2.43 -12.97 15.64
CA LYS A 74 -0.98 -12.80 15.73
C LYS A 74 -0.47 -11.89 14.61
N LEU A 75 0.42 -10.97 14.94
CA LEU A 75 1.16 -10.19 13.95
C LEU A 75 2.28 -11.04 13.36
N ASP A 76 2.34 -11.14 12.03
CA ASP A 76 3.42 -11.82 11.33
C ASP A 76 4.63 -10.89 11.08
N ASP A 77 5.68 -11.46 10.49
CA ASP A 77 6.92 -10.78 10.12
C ASP A 77 6.78 -9.74 8.99
N LYS A 78 5.65 -9.77 8.27
CA LYS A 78 5.29 -8.82 7.21
C LYS A 78 4.42 -7.66 7.72
N GLY A 79 4.10 -7.67 9.02
CA GLY A 79 3.20 -6.70 9.64
C GLY A 79 1.73 -6.93 9.32
N ILE A 80 1.35 -8.16 8.99
CA ILE A 80 -0.03 -8.57 8.77
C ILE A 80 -0.54 -9.28 10.01
N TRP A 81 -1.67 -8.80 10.55
CA TRP A 81 -2.39 -9.53 11.59
C TRP A 81 -3.12 -10.72 10.98
N MET A 82 -2.82 -11.91 11.49
CA MET A 82 -3.37 -13.18 11.05
C MET A 82 -4.23 -13.78 12.14
N ALA A 83 -5.41 -14.28 11.80
CA ALA A 83 -6.27 -15.03 12.71
C ALA A 83 -7.05 -16.12 11.98
N SER A 84 -7.64 -17.03 12.74
CA SER A 84 -8.73 -17.88 12.28
C SER A 84 -10.05 -17.27 12.73
N ALA A 85 -11.04 -17.24 11.85
CA ALA A 85 -12.36 -16.70 12.15
C ALA A 85 -13.44 -17.48 11.38
N THR A 86 -14.71 -17.20 11.66
CA THR A 86 -15.86 -17.74 10.94
C THR A 86 -16.46 -16.64 10.07
N LYS A 87 -16.74 -16.93 8.80
CA LYS A 87 -17.53 -16.07 7.91
C LYS A 87 -18.54 -16.93 7.16
N ASP A 88 -19.80 -16.52 7.15
CA ASP A 88 -20.88 -17.25 6.47
C ASP A 88 -20.97 -18.73 6.88
N GLY A 89 -20.74 -19.01 8.17
CA GLY A 89 -20.76 -20.37 8.74
C GLY A 89 -19.52 -21.23 8.42
N LYS A 90 -18.51 -20.69 7.75
CA LYS A 90 -17.26 -21.40 7.41
C LYS A 90 -16.09 -20.82 8.18
N SER A 91 -15.24 -21.70 8.71
CA SER A 91 -13.96 -21.26 9.27
C SER A 91 -12.99 -20.89 8.15
N VAL A 92 -12.41 -19.70 8.23
CA VAL A 92 -11.49 -19.12 7.26
C VAL A 92 -10.30 -18.50 8.00
N SER A 93 -9.15 -18.46 7.35
CA SER A 93 -8.05 -17.61 7.83
C SER A 93 -8.34 -16.17 7.40
N VAL A 94 -8.09 -15.21 8.28
CA VAL A 94 -8.31 -13.79 8.00
C VAL A 94 -7.01 -13.02 8.18
N ALA A 95 -6.79 -12.08 7.26
CA ALA A 95 -5.66 -11.16 7.25
C ALA A 95 -6.14 -9.73 7.44
N LEU A 96 -5.45 -8.99 8.29
CA LEU A 96 -5.60 -7.55 8.47
C LEU A 96 -4.24 -6.88 8.22
N ASP A 97 -4.17 -6.02 7.22
CA ASP A 97 -2.95 -5.26 6.91
C ASP A 97 -2.85 -3.93 7.68
N TYR A 98 -1.71 -3.23 7.55
CA TYR A 98 -1.45 -1.97 8.24
C TYR A 98 -2.36 -0.81 7.79
N GLN A 99 -2.95 -0.92 6.60
CA GLN A 99 -3.91 0.06 6.07
C GLN A 99 -5.32 -0.19 6.59
N GLY A 100 -5.55 -1.36 7.19
CA GLY A 100 -6.87 -1.78 7.55
C GLY A 100 -7.64 -2.39 6.37
N ASN A 101 -7.03 -3.25 5.58
CA ASN A 101 -7.82 -4.14 4.73
C ASN A 101 -8.01 -5.47 5.45
N VAL A 102 -9.26 -5.94 5.55
CA VAL A 102 -9.58 -7.27 6.10
C VAL A 102 -9.96 -8.21 4.97
N VAL A 103 -9.20 -9.29 4.78
CA VAL A 103 -9.40 -10.26 3.70
C VAL A 103 -9.37 -11.69 4.24
N ALA A 104 -10.21 -12.56 3.68
CA ALA A 104 -10.14 -14.00 3.93
C ALA A 104 -9.05 -14.61 3.04
N LYS A 105 -8.26 -15.53 3.59
CA LYS A 105 -7.28 -16.36 2.88
C LYS A 105 -7.82 -17.77 2.65
#